data_AF-A0A7T5UKS8-F1
#
_entry.id   AF-A0A7T5UKS8-F1
#
_cell.length_a   1.000
_cell.length_b   1.000
_cell.length_c   1.000
_cell.angle_alpha   90.00
_cell.angle_beta   90.00
_cell.angle_gamma   90.00
#
_symmetry.space_group_name_H-M   'P 1'
#
loop_
_entity.id
_entity.type
_entity.pdbx_description
1 polymer ?
#
loop_
_entity_poly.entity_id
_entity_poly.type
_entity_poly.pdbx_seq_one_letter_code
_entity_poly.pdbx_strand_id
1 'polypeptide(L)'
;MASKQSNTEISEDTKTIITVLLLLFVFPVGLFLMYRWTNWSSRVKTLISLSLTLPILLVISLPLIQYLLGNAGKTPQTNNLQRQEDVGKILTAVRQYMDDNQGKLPPGSPERAGYVKQIETLYTGEAFCDALVPKYLPKLPKDPTVGDSTLVDNVDPKGCKSYHTGYSIMISDDNKVTIRATAEKAPPITVTK
;
A
#
# COMPACT_ATOMS: atom_id res chain seq x y z
N MET A 1 -19.35 -73.81 -11.65
CA MET A 1 -20.05 -72.53 -11.87
C MET A 1 -19.05 -71.41 -11.65
N ALA A 2 -18.46 -70.88 -12.72
CA ALA A 2 -17.53 -69.75 -12.63
C ALA A 2 -18.30 -68.48 -12.99
N SER A 3 -18.55 -67.62 -12.00
CA SER A 3 -19.15 -66.31 -12.18
C SER A 3 -18.16 -65.42 -12.94
N LYS A 4 -18.53 -64.98 -14.14
CA LYS A 4 -17.82 -63.90 -14.85
C LYS A 4 -17.84 -62.65 -13.97
N GLN A 5 -16.67 -62.23 -13.48
CA GLN A 5 -16.47 -60.89 -12.95
C GLN A 5 -16.60 -59.91 -14.12
N SER A 6 -17.69 -59.14 -14.18
CA SER A 6 -17.73 -57.96 -15.03
C SER A 6 -16.90 -56.88 -14.33
N ASN A 7 -15.64 -56.73 -14.72
CA ASN A 7 -14.89 -55.53 -14.40
C ASN A 7 -15.64 -54.36 -15.02
N THR A 8 -16.33 -53.58 -14.19
CA THR A 8 -17.05 -52.38 -14.60
C THR A 8 -16.00 -51.35 -15.02
N GLU A 9 -15.64 -51.33 -16.30
CA GLU A 9 -14.86 -50.22 -16.84
C GLU A 9 -15.68 -48.93 -16.67
N ILE A 10 -15.13 -48.00 -15.89
CA ILE A 10 -15.74 -46.68 -15.71
C ILE A 10 -15.84 -46.01 -17.09
N SER A 11 -17.05 -45.57 -17.46
CA SER A 11 -17.29 -44.86 -18.72
C SER A 11 -16.39 -43.62 -18.86
N GLU A 12 -15.94 -43.33 -20.08
CA GLU A 12 -15.12 -42.14 -20.38
C GLU A 12 -15.83 -40.84 -19.99
N ASP A 13 -17.16 -40.80 -20.14
CA ASP A 13 -17.98 -39.66 -19.72
C ASP A 13 -17.90 -39.47 -18.20
N THR A 14 -17.95 -40.55 -17.44
CA THR A 14 -17.81 -40.52 -15.98
C THR A 14 -16.41 -40.05 -15.57
N LYS A 15 -15.35 -40.51 -16.27
CA LYS A 15 -13.97 -40.06 -16.01
C LYS A 15 -13.78 -38.58 -16.29
N THR A 16 -14.36 -38.05 -17.37
CA THR A 16 -14.26 -36.63 -17.71
C THR A 16 -14.99 -35.76 -16.68
N ILE A 17 -16.21 -36.14 -16.27
CA ILE A 17 -16.98 -35.42 -15.25
C ILE A 17 -16.22 -35.37 -13.92
N ILE A 18 -15.68 -36.50 -13.46
CA ILE A 18 -14.88 -36.56 -12.23
C ILE A 18 -13.64 -35.67 -12.33
N THR A 19 -12.96 -35.68 -13.48
CA THR A 19 -11.75 -34.88 -13.71
C THR A 19 -12.06 -33.37 -13.70
N VAL A 20 -13.14 -32.95 -14.36
CA VAL A 20 -13.55 -31.53 -14.40
C VAL A 20 -13.96 -31.04 -13.00
N LEU A 21 -14.69 -31.86 -12.25
CA LEU A 21 -15.07 -31.54 -10.87
C LEU A 21 -13.81 -31.38 -10.00
N LEU A 22 -12.83 -32.28 -10.11
CA LEU A 22 -11.58 -32.16 -9.36
C LEU A 22 -10.72 -30.97 -9.83
N LEU A 23 -10.75 -30.60 -11.11
CA LEU A 23 -10.06 -29.39 -11.59
C LEU A 23 -10.59 -28.10 -10.94
N LEU A 24 -11.89 -28.04 -10.66
CA LEU A 24 -12.56 -26.87 -10.09
C LEU A 24 -12.40 -26.82 -8.57
N PHE A 25 -12.56 -27.95 -7.87
CA PHE A 25 -12.54 -28.00 -6.40
C PHE A 25 -11.16 -28.30 -5.81
N VAL A 26 -10.33 -29.10 -6.48
CA VAL A 26 -9.02 -29.56 -5.99
C VAL A 26 -8.00 -29.50 -7.13
N PHE A 27 -7.74 -28.27 -7.57
CA PHE A 27 -6.90 -27.94 -8.72
C PHE A 27 -5.66 -28.84 -8.93
N PRO A 28 -4.77 -29.06 -7.93
CA PRO A 28 -3.58 -29.90 -8.13
C PRO A 28 -3.92 -31.38 -8.42
N VAL A 29 -4.96 -31.92 -7.80
CA VAL A 29 -5.38 -33.32 -7.99
C VAL A 29 -6.11 -33.50 -9.32
N GLY A 30 -6.98 -32.56 -9.67
CA GLY A 30 -7.69 -32.56 -10.95
C GLY A 30 -6.74 -32.47 -12.15
N LEU A 31 -5.69 -31.65 -12.04
CA LEU A 31 -4.69 -31.52 -13.10
C LEU A 31 -3.88 -32.81 -13.27
N PHE A 32 -3.47 -33.45 -12.16
CA PHE A 32 -2.80 -34.75 -12.20
C PHE A 32 -3.67 -35.84 -12.88
N LEU A 33 -4.95 -35.93 -12.51
CA LEU A 33 -5.88 -36.89 -13.11
C LEU A 33 -6.15 -36.59 -14.59
N MET A 34 -6.21 -35.31 -14.97
CA MET A 34 -6.37 -34.91 -16.36
C MET A 34 -5.24 -35.47 -17.26
N TYR A 35 -4.01 -35.45 -16.76
CA TYR A 35 -2.86 -35.99 -17.49
C TYR A 35 -2.83 -37.52 -17.49
N ARG A 36 -3.24 -38.15 -16.38
CA ARG A 36 -3.13 -39.60 -16.20
C ARG A 36 -4.29 -40.40 -16.79
N TRP A 37 -5.47 -39.81 -16.90
CA TRP A 37 -6.72 -40.54 -17.17
C TRP A 37 -7.49 -40.08 -18.40
N THR A 38 -7.40 -38.80 -18.78
CA THR A 38 -8.21 -38.26 -19.87
C THR A 38 -7.48 -38.35 -21.21
N ASN A 39 -8.15 -38.82 -22.26
CA ASN A 39 -7.59 -38.94 -23.62
C ASN A 39 -7.64 -37.65 -24.46
N TRP A 40 -7.72 -36.49 -23.82
CA TRP A 40 -7.72 -35.20 -24.52
C TRP A 40 -6.41 -34.97 -25.27
N SER A 41 -6.49 -34.21 -26.36
CA SER A 41 -5.30 -33.82 -27.11
C SER A 41 -4.34 -33.03 -26.22
N SER A 42 -3.03 -33.25 -26.42
CA SER A 42 -1.99 -32.61 -25.59
C SER A 42 -2.08 -31.08 -25.61
N ARG A 43 -2.57 -30.49 -26.71
CA ARG A 43 -2.78 -29.04 -26.83
C ARG A 43 -3.92 -28.53 -25.94
N VAL A 44 -5.01 -29.30 -25.83
CA VAL A 44 -6.13 -28.93 -24.96
C VAL A 44 -5.72 -29.02 -23.48
N LYS A 45 -4.96 -30.05 -23.12
CA LYS A 45 -4.41 -30.21 -21.77
C LYS A 45 -3.53 -29.02 -21.37
N THR A 46 -2.64 -28.57 -22.24
CA THR A 46 -1.75 -27.44 -21.94
C THR A 46 -2.48 -26.11 -21.89
N LEU A 47 -3.45 -25.88 -22.77
CA LEU A 47 -4.26 -24.65 -22.74
C LEU A 47 -5.08 -24.53 -21.45
N ILE A 48 -5.77 -25.59 -21.05
CA ILE A 48 -6.59 -25.61 -19.82
C ILE A 48 -5.68 -25.49 -18.58
N SER A 49 -4.59 -26.25 -18.55
CA SER A 49 -3.61 -26.19 -17.47
C SER A 49 -3.07 -24.77 -17.30
N LEU A 50 -2.54 -24.16 -18.37
CA LEU A 50 -1.97 -22.82 -18.30
C LEU A 50 -3.00 -21.76 -17.91
N SER A 51 -4.21 -21.83 -18.48
CA SER A 51 -5.29 -20.87 -18.21
C SER A 51 -5.78 -20.89 -16.75
N LEU A 52 -5.81 -22.07 -16.10
CA LEU A 52 -6.19 -22.16 -14.68
C LEU A 52 -5.00 -21.91 -13.74
N THR A 53 -3.80 -22.37 -14.10
CA THR A 53 -2.63 -22.26 -13.20
C THR A 53 -2.15 -20.82 -13.05
N LEU A 54 -2.11 -20.05 -14.14
CA LEU A 54 -1.60 -18.67 -14.13
C LEU A 54 -2.30 -17.76 -13.11
N PRO A 55 -3.64 -17.63 -13.08
CA PRO A 55 -4.31 -16.75 -12.12
C PRO A 55 -4.08 -17.21 -10.68
N ILE A 56 -4.10 -18.52 -10.41
CA ILE A 56 -3.87 -19.07 -9.06
C ILE A 56 -2.44 -18.78 -8.58
N LEU A 57 -1.43 -18.96 -9.44
CA LEU A 57 -0.04 -18.66 -9.11
C LEU A 57 0.19 -17.18 -8.82
N LEU A 58 -0.44 -16.29 -9.58
CA LEU A 58 -0.32 -14.85 -9.35
C LEU A 58 -0.91 -14.48 -7.99
N VAL A 59 -2.11 -14.95 -7.66
CA VAL A 59 -2.76 -14.65 -6.37
C VAL A 59 -1.91 -15.13 -5.18
N ILE A 60 -1.25 -16.28 -5.29
CA ILE A 60 -0.44 -16.83 -4.21
C ILE A 60 0.96 -16.19 -4.13
N SER A 61 1.58 -15.85 -5.26
CA SER A 61 2.96 -15.33 -5.29
C SER A 61 3.07 -13.86 -4.88
N LEU A 62 2.08 -13.04 -5.23
CA LEU A 62 2.05 -11.60 -4.92
C LEU A 62 2.22 -11.27 -3.42
N PRO A 63 1.47 -11.88 -2.47
CA PRO A 63 1.64 -11.57 -1.05
C PRO A 63 3.01 -11.99 -0.49
N LEU A 64 3.59 -13.08 -1.00
CA LEU A 64 4.90 -13.55 -0.55
C LEU A 64 6.01 -12.58 -0.98
N ILE A 65 5.94 -12.08 -2.22
CA ILE A 65 6.87 -11.07 -2.73
C ILE A 65 6.75 -9.77 -1.91
N GLN A 66 5.53 -9.36 -1.60
CA GLN A 66 5.27 -8.18 -0.77
C GLN A 66 5.85 -8.33 0.66
N TYR A 67 5.77 -9.53 1.24
CA TYR A 67 6.36 -9.84 2.54
C TYR A 67 7.89 -9.76 2.52
N LEU A 68 8.53 -10.27 1.47
CA LEU A 68 10.00 -10.25 1.35
C LEU A 68 10.57 -8.85 1.08
N LEU A 69 9.84 -8.03 0.32
CA LEU A 69 10.25 -6.64 0.02
C LEU A 69 9.90 -5.65 1.13
N GLY A 70 8.96 -5.98 2.01
CA GLY A 70 8.48 -5.09 3.08
C GLY A 70 9.52 -4.75 4.15
N ASN A 71 10.64 -5.50 4.21
CA ASN A 71 11.62 -5.40 5.28
C ASN A 71 13.06 -5.14 4.81
N ALA A 72 13.25 -4.56 3.62
CA ALA A 72 14.54 -3.97 3.27
C ALA A 72 14.89 -2.94 4.37
N GLY A 73 15.89 -3.25 5.19
CA GLY A 73 16.19 -2.50 6.41
C GLY A 73 16.26 -1.00 6.12
N LYS A 74 15.47 -0.22 6.85
CA LYS A 74 15.43 1.24 6.73
C LYS A 74 16.82 1.80 7.00
N THR A 75 17.54 2.13 5.93
CA THR A 75 18.82 2.81 6.01
C THR A 75 18.61 4.31 6.20
N PRO A 76 19.60 5.06 6.72
CA PRO A 76 19.53 6.51 6.75
C PRO A 76 19.27 7.15 5.37
N GLN A 77 19.74 6.51 4.29
CA GLN A 77 19.51 6.98 2.92
C GLN A 77 18.05 6.78 2.46
N THR A 78 17.45 5.63 2.76
CA THR A 78 16.03 5.38 2.46
C THR A 78 15.13 6.26 3.33
N ASN A 79 15.50 6.53 4.58
CA ASN A 79 14.77 7.46 5.45
C ASN A 79 14.81 8.87 4.90
N ASN A 80 15.98 9.34 4.48
CA ASN A 80 16.12 10.64 3.83
C ASN A 80 15.27 10.72 2.56
N LEU A 81 15.27 9.71 1.68
CA LEU A 81 14.42 9.68 0.48
C LEU A 81 12.94 9.78 0.83
N GLN A 82 12.49 9.00 1.82
CA GLN A 82 11.11 9.04 2.29
C GLN A 82 10.76 10.43 2.85
N ARG A 83 11.65 11.07 3.62
CA ARG A 83 11.44 12.46 4.08
C ARG A 83 11.31 13.44 2.93
N GLN A 84 12.07 13.30 1.84
CA GLN A 84 11.91 14.21 0.67
C GLN A 84 10.52 14.06 0.06
N GLU A 85 10.06 12.83 -0.09
CA GLU A 85 8.74 12.52 -0.64
C GLU A 85 7.63 13.08 0.28
N ASP A 86 7.75 12.85 1.58
CA ASP A 86 6.78 13.26 2.59
C ASP A 86 6.69 14.78 2.74
N VAL A 87 7.83 15.48 2.74
CA VAL A 87 7.90 16.95 2.67
C VAL A 87 7.21 17.47 1.40
N GLY A 88 7.45 16.82 0.26
CA GLY A 88 6.83 17.18 -1.02
C GLY A 88 5.30 17.01 -1.00
N LYS A 89 4.80 15.93 -0.40
CA LYS A 89 3.36 15.68 -0.22
C LYS A 89 2.70 16.75 0.64
N ILE A 90 3.28 17.06 1.80
CA ILE A 90 2.77 18.09 2.71
C ILE A 90 2.75 19.45 2.01
N LEU A 91 3.84 19.84 1.36
CA LEU A 91 3.92 21.12 0.66
C LEU A 91 2.89 21.25 -0.46
N THR A 92 2.70 20.18 -1.24
CA THR A 92 1.69 20.15 -2.31
C THR A 92 0.29 20.29 -1.74
N ALA A 93 -0.01 19.60 -0.65
CA ALA A 93 -1.31 19.68 0.01
C ALA A 93 -1.60 21.09 0.58
N VAL A 94 -0.61 21.71 1.21
CA VAL A 94 -0.74 23.10 1.70
C VAL A 94 -0.99 24.06 0.55
N ARG A 95 -0.31 23.91 -0.59
CA ARG A 95 -0.56 24.75 -1.77
C ARG A 95 -1.96 24.56 -2.33
N GLN A 96 -2.41 23.32 -2.48
CA GLN A 96 -3.77 23.05 -2.95
C GLN A 96 -4.82 23.64 -2.01
N TYR A 97 -4.59 23.60 -0.70
CA TYR A 97 -5.43 24.32 0.27
C TYR A 97 -5.42 25.83 -0.01
N MET A 98 -4.24 26.43 -0.20
CA MET A 98 -4.14 27.87 -0.50
C MET A 98 -4.87 28.25 -1.79
N ASP A 99 -4.73 27.44 -2.85
CA ASP A 99 -5.39 27.67 -4.13
C ASP A 99 -6.93 27.69 -3.98
N ASP A 100 -7.47 26.74 -3.19
CA ASP A 100 -8.90 26.67 -2.90
C ASP A 100 -9.39 27.75 -1.91
N ASN A 101 -8.50 28.28 -1.07
CA ASN A 101 -8.82 29.21 0.01
C ASN A 101 -8.27 30.63 -0.21
N GLN A 102 -8.12 31.04 -1.47
CA GLN A 102 -7.74 32.41 -1.87
C GLN A 102 -6.39 32.86 -1.26
N GLY A 103 -5.42 31.96 -1.24
CA GLY A 103 -4.08 32.21 -0.70
C GLY A 103 -3.99 32.14 0.83
N LYS A 104 -5.09 31.83 1.53
CA LYS A 104 -5.05 31.62 2.99
C LYS A 104 -4.34 30.31 3.32
N LEU A 105 -3.48 30.37 4.34
CA LEU A 105 -2.80 29.19 4.85
C LEU A 105 -3.75 28.32 5.66
N PRO A 106 -3.45 27.01 5.78
CA PRO A 106 -4.17 26.13 6.70
C PRO A 106 -4.15 26.70 8.12
N PRO A 107 -5.25 26.59 8.88
CA PRO A 107 -5.29 27.03 10.28
C PRO A 107 -4.14 26.41 11.08
N GLY A 108 -3.57 27.18 12.01
CA GLY A 108 -2.45 26.70 12.84
C GLY A 108 -1.08 26.74 12.17
N SER A 109 -1.00 27.05 10.87
CA SER A 109 0.25 27.44 10.21
C SER A 109 0.91 28.63 10.93
N PRO A 110 2.21 28.91 10.72
CA PRO A 110 2.82 30.15 11.19
C PRO A 110 2.07 31.35 10.57
N GLU A 111 1.90 32.44 11.32
CA GLU A 111 1.20 33.64 10.81
C GLU A 111 2.18 34.73 10.37
N ARG A 112 3.46 34.55 10.71
CA ARG A 112 4.53 35.51 10.47
C ARG A 112 5.72 34.83 9.82
N ALA A 113 6.29 35.50 8.83
CA ALA A 113 7.51 35.03 8.17
C ALA A 113 8.67 34.84 9.18
N GLY A 114 9.50 33.84 8.92
CA GLY A 114 10.62 33.44 9.78
C GLY A 114 10.25 32.56 10.97
N TYR A 115 8.96 32.38 11.29
CA TYR A 115 8.54 31.48 12.36
C TYR A 115 8.46 30.03 11.86
N VAL A 116 9.00 29.12 12.67
CA VAL A 116 8.97 27.68 12.44
C VAL A 116 8.02 27.06 13.45
N LYS A 117 7.06 26.26 12.98
CA LYS A 117 6.21 25.42 13.83
C LYS A 117 6.42 23.95 13.49
N GLN A 118 6.46 23.11 14.51
CA GLN A 118 6.41 21.66 14.31
C GLN A 118 5.01 21.25 13.86
N ILE A 119 4.94 20.32 12.91
CA ILE A 119 3.67 19.78 12.40
C ILE A 119 3.27 18.64 13.33
N GLU A 120 2.61 19.05 14.41
CA GLU A 120 2.05 18.18 15.45
C GLU A 120 0.88 18.88 16.15
N THR A 121 0.07 18.10 16.87
CA THR A 121 -1.14 18.60 17.53
C THR A 121 -0.85 19.76 18.46
N LEU A 122 0.27 19.75 19.20
CA LEU A 122 0.58 20.79 20.19
C LEU A 122 0.91 22.17 19.60
N TYR A 123 1.38 22.25 18.35
CA TYR A 123 1.82 23.53 17.75
C TYR A 123 0.96 23.96 16.56
N THR A 124 0.65 23.04 15.66
CA THR A 124 -0.22 23.30 14.51
C THR A 124 -1.70 23.03 14.81
N GLY A 125 -2.02 22.21 15.81
CA GLY A 125 -3.40 21.94 16.21
C GLY A 125 -4.16 21.00 15.25
N GLU A 126 -5.26 20.43 15.73
CA GLU A 126 -6.11 19.52 14.95
C GLU A 126 -6.64 20.19 13.66
N ALA A 127 -6.93 21.50 13.73
CA ALA A 127 -7.44 22.28 12.60
C ALA A 127 -6.49 22.32 11.40
N PHE A 128 -5.17 22.21 11.62
CA PHE A 128 -4.21 22.09 10.53
C PHE A 128 -4.38 20.75 9.80
N CYS A 129 -4.50 19.66 10.56
CA CYS A 129 -4.71 18.33 10.00
C CYS A 129 -6.07 18.23 9.30
N ASP A 130 -7.16 18.72 9.92
CA ASP A 130 -8.50 18.70 9.33
C ASP A 130 -8.62 19.53 8.04
N ALA A 131 -7.83 20.60 7.92
CA ALA A 131 -7.77 21.39 6.70
C ALA A 131 -7.15 20.62 5.53
N LEU A 132 -6.20 19.71 5.80
CA LEU A 132 -5.47 18.95 4.79
C LEU A 132 -6.05 17.55 4.54
N VAL A 133 -6.58 16.90 5.58
CA VAL A 133 -7.02 15.50 5.59
C VAL A 133 -8.54 15.43 5.74
N PRO A 134 -9.25 14.64 4.90
CA PRO A 134 -8.75 13.75 3.85
C PRO A 134 -8.64 14.41 2.46
N LYS A 135 -9.00 15.69 2.32
CA LYS A 135 -9.26 16.31 1.01
C LYS A 135 -8.02 16.40 0.12
N TYR A 136 -6.88 16.83 0.69
CA TYR A 136 -5.63 17.04 -0.05
C TYR A 136 -4.58 15.96 0.26
N LEU A 137 -4.74 15.26 1.38
CA LEU A 137 -3.94 14.10 1.78
C LEU A 137 -4.82 13.02 2.41
N PRO A 138 -4.55 11.73 2.16
CA PRO A 138 -5.26 10.64 2.85
C PRO A 138 -4.94 10.59 4.35
N LYS A 139 -3.71 10.95 4.74
CA LYS A 139 -3.24 11.12 6.11
C LYS A 139 -1.97 11.98 6.11
N LEU A 140 -1.62 12.57 7.24
CA LEU A 140 -0.34 13.26 7.37
C LEU A 140 0.83 12.25 7.31
N PRO A 141 1.83 12.47 6.43
CA PRO A 141 3.06 11.70 6.44
C PRO A 141 3.82 11.86 7.76
N LYS A 142 4.63 10.86 8.10
CA LYS A 142 5.37 10.80 9.36
C LYS A 142 6.80 10.37 9.11
N ASP A 143 7.72 11.04 9.80
CA ASP A 143 9.14 10.74 9.75
C ASP A 143 9.41 9.28 10.16
N PRO A 144 10.21 8.53 9.39
CA PRO A 144 10.53 7.13 9.67
C PRO A 144 11.18 6.87 11.03
N THR A 145 11.79 7.89 11.63
CA THR A 145 12.49 7.81 12.93
C THR A 145 11.64 8.26 14.10
N VAL A 146 10.55 8.98 13.84
CA VAL A 146 9.56 9.22 14.87
C VAL A 146 8.86 7.88 15.08
N GLY A 147 9.18 7.26 16.23
CA GLY A 147 8.62 5.96 16.61
C GLY A 147 7.11 5.95 16.43
N ASP A 148 6.55 4.77 16.19
CA ASP A 148 5.11 4.61 15.99
C ASP A 148 4.37 4.84 17.33
N SER A 149 4.31 6.09 17.79
CA SER A 149 3.35 6.58 18.77
C SER A 149 1.98 6.60 18.11
N THR A 150 1.55 5.44 17.65
CA THR A 150 0.17 5.13 17.38
C THR A 150 -0.54 5.16 18.73
N LEU A 151 -0.94 6.35 19.15
CA LEU A 151 -2.33 6.48 19.53
C LEU A 151 -3.14 6.34 18.23
N VAL A 152 -3.20 5.12 17.68
CA VAL A 152 -4.36 4.73 16.88
C VAL A 152 -5.46 4.59 17.91
N ASP A 153 -5.95 5.72 18.40
CA ASP A 153 -7.26 5.72 18.99
C ASP A 153 -8.17 5.35 17.81
N ASN A 154 -8.84 4.20 17.90
CA ASN A 154 -9.94 3.82 17.00
C ASN A 154 -11.10 4.86 16.97
N VAL A 155 -10.89 6.01 17.62
CA VAL A 155 -11.75 7.17 17.78
C VAL A 155 -11.49 8.22 16.69
N ASP A 156 -10.36 8.16 15.97
CA ASP A 156 -10.07 9.11 14.89
C ASP A 156 -9.45 8.44 13.63
N PRO A 157 -10.28 8.06 12.65
CA PRO A 157 -9.80 7.45 11.41
C PRO A 157 -8.95 8.39 10.54
N LYS A 158 -8.95 9.70 10.80
CA LYS A 158 -8.07 10.66 10.12
C LYS A 158 -6.71 10.80 10.80
N GLY A 159 -6.62 10.48 12.09
CA GLY A 159 -5.43 10.68 12.92
C GLY A 159 -5.08 12.16 13.15
N CYS A 160 -6.07 13.05 13.18
CA CYS A 160 -5.91 14.48 13.43
C CYS A 160 -5.99 14.90 14.91
N LYS A 161 -6.59 14.08 15.79
CA LYS A 161 -6.66 14.34 17.24
C LYS A 161 -5.30 14.33 17.91
N SER A 162 -4.44 13.37 17.55
CA SER A 162 -3.09 13.26 18.09
C SER A 162 -2.14 12.84 16.99
N TYR A 163 -1.30 13.76 16.54
CA TYR A 163 -0.28 13.50 15.54
C TYR A 163 1.04 14.18 15.89
N HIS A 164 2.13 13.49 15.54
CA HIS A 164 3.48 14.01 15.58
C HIS A 164 4.20 13.52 14.34
N THR A 165 4.43 14.41 13.37
CA THR A 165 4.99 14.03 12.07
C THR A 165 6.52 14.02 12.06
N GLY A 166 7.18 14.77 12.95
CA GLY A 166 8.63 15.01 12.89
C GLY A 166 9.04 16.06 11.84
N TYR A 167 8.10 16.67 11.14
CA TYR A 167 8.33 17.73 10.16
C TYR A 167 7.97 19.10 10.73
N SER A 168 8.50 20.16 10.12
CA SER A 168 8.17 21.54 10.49
C SER A 168 7.75 22.37 9.28
N ILE A 169 6.91 23.36 9.52
CA ILE A 169 6.43 24.34 8.54
C ILE A 169 6.98 25.71 8.89
N MET A 170 7.40 26.45 7.88
CA MET A 170 7.77 27.85 8.00
C MET A 170 7.28 28.64 6.78
N ILE A 171 7.22 29.95 6.93
CA ILE A 171 6.87 30.87 5.85
C ILE A 171 8.02 31.84 5.68
N SER A 172 8.35 32.12 4.42
CA SER A 172 9.32 33.14 4.02
C SER A 172 8.61 34.48 3.79
N ASP A 173 9.37 35.58 3.78
CA ASP A 173 8.85 36.95 3.66
C ASP A 173 8.06 37.19 2.35
N ASP A 174 8.23 36.33 1.36
CA ASP A 174 7.51 36.32 0.08
C ASP A 174 6.26 35.43 0.08
N ASN A 175 5.70 35.12 1.26
CA ASN A 175 4.59 34.18 1.46
C ASN A 175 4.86 32.77 0.91
N LYS A 176 6.12 32.41 0.65
CA LYS A 176 6.47 31.04 0.27
C LYS A 176 6.46 30.13 1.48
N VAL A 177 5.62 29.10 1.42
CA VAL A 177 5.60 28.02 2.39
C VAL A 177 6.78 27.10 2.15
N THR A 178 7.56 26.85 3.20
CA THR A 178 8.65 25.87 3.20
C THR A 178 8.34 24.81 4.25
N ILE A 179 8.39 23.54 3.84
CA ILE A 179 8.33 22.40 4.74
C ILE A 179 9.74 21.87 4.94
N ARG A 180 10.13 21.61 6.19
CA ARG A 180 11.46 21.17 6.58
C ARG A 180 11.43 19.82 7.27
N ALA A 181 12.40 18.99 6.94
CA ALA A 181 12.73 17.76 7.65
C ALA A 181 14.16 17.83 8.17
N THR A 182 14.40 17.27 9.36
CA THR A 182 15.75 17.07 9.89
C THR A 182 16.37 15.87 9.18
N ALA A 183 17.50 16.01 8.49
CA ALA A 183 18.16 14.88 7.84
C ALA A 183 18.90 14.01 8.87
N GLU A 184 18.86 12.69 8.69
CA GLU A 184 19.52 11.72 9.58
C GLU A 184 21.03 11.65 9.29
N LYS A 185 21.38 11.96 8.04
CA LYS A 185 22.74 12.15 7.56
C LYS A 185 22.76 13.37 6.65
N ALA A 186 23.76 14.23 6.82
CA ALA A 186 23.88 15.51 6.12
C ALA A 186 23.80 15.37 4.59
N PRO A 187 23.28 16.39 3.89
CA PRO A 187 22.73 17.67 4.39
C PRO A 187 21.21 17.65 4.66
N PRO A 188 20.67 18.60 5.46
CA PRO A 188 19.22 18.76 5.68
C PRO A 188 18.47 18.92 4.36
N ILE A 189 17.37 18.18 4.20
CA ILE A 189 16.51 18.25 3.02
C ILE A 189 15.60 19.46 3.18
N THR A 190 15.87 20.51 2.40
CA THR A 190 14.99 21.68 2.29
C THR A 190 14.39 21.69 0.89
N VAL A 191 13.07 21.54 0.78
CA VAL A 191 12.36 21.72 -0.49
C VAL A 191 11.65 23.06 -0.43
N THR A 192 12.18 24.04 -1.17
CA THR A 192 11.51 25.31 -1.45
C THR A 192 10.97 25.24 -2.88
N LYS A 193 9.70 25.57 -3.07
CA LYS A 193 9.14 25.80 -4.41
C LYS A 193 8.26 27.05 -4.39
#